data_AF-A0A8T7JSI5-F1
#
_entry.id   AF-A0A8T7JSI5-F1
#
_cell.length_a   1.000
_cell.length_b   1.000
_cell.length_c   1.000
_cell.angle_alpha   90.00
_cell.angle_beta   90.00
_cell.angle_gamma   90.00
#
_symmetry.space_group_name_H-M   'P 1'
#
loop_
_entity.id
_entity.type
_entity.pdbx_description
1 polymer ?
#
loop_
_entity_poly.entity_id
_entity_poly.type
_entity_poly.pdbx_seq_one_letter_code
_entity_poly.pdbx_strand_id
1 'polypeptide(L)'
;MKKGFMTIAILLALLASTVGTALAGSALELVEVRNDDGVPTFVFRVTGEFSKSDLESGFVQVDGGGAYPLYCAQVDAETVVCHTSQKVAGQNVVVGFGGMRAWVRVPEKAANSQYCYNVYDWNNVGMLADGWASYGVYCQDEPANIGDSIYFDTGFFSPDTYFFLTGSGGACGWADPGEGYYYPDCPGS
;
A
#
# COMPACT_ATOMS: atom_id res chain seq x y z
N MET A 1 19.58 4.94 -67.87
CA MET A 1 18.49 5.11 -66.89
C MET A 1 18.56 4.20 -65.65
N LYS A 2 19.57 3.32 -65.49
CA LYS A 2 19.68 2.41 -64.32
C LYS A 2 20.24 3.03 -63.03
N LYS A 3 20.82 4.23 -63.07
CA LYS A 3 21.43 4.89 -61.89
C LYS A 3 20.43 5.52 -60.92
N GLY A 4 19.24 5.94 -61.39
CA GLY A 4 18.23 6.56 -60.53
C GLY A 4 17.53 5.58 -59.58
N PHE A 5 17.38 4.32 -59.98
CA PHE A 5 16.73 3.29 -59.17
C PHE A 5 17.54 2.91 -57.93
N MET A 6 18.87 2.88 -58.03
CA MET A 6 19.73 2.55 -56.89
C MET A 6 19.72 3.66 -55.83
N THR A 7 19.66 4.93 -56.25
CA THR A 7 19.63 6.06 -55.31
C THR A 7 18.34 6.09 -54.50
N ILE A 8 17.20 5.77 -55.13
CA ILE A 8 15.89 5.70 -54.46
C ILE A 8 15.85 4.52 -53.47
N ALA A 9 16.40 3.36 -53.83
CA ALA A 9 16.46 2.20 -52.94
C ALA A 9 17.32 2.44 -51.69
N ILE A 10 18.44 3.16 -51.84
CA ILE A 10 19.31 3.55 -50.71
C ILE A 10 18.61 4.57 -49.80
N LEU A 11 17.90 5.55 -50.37
CA LEU A 11 17.13 6.50 -49.57
C LEU A 11 15.98 5.84 -48.80
N LEU A 12 15.26 4.87 -49.39
CA LEU A 12 14.24 4.12 -48.66
C LEU A 12 14.83 3.25 -47.54
N ALA A 13 16.01 2.66 -47.75
CA ALA A 13 16.70 1.89 -46.72
C ALA A 13 17.19 2.77 -45.55
N LEU A 14 17.63 4.00 -45.82
CA LEU A 14 17.98 4.96 -44.78
C LEU A 14 16.75 5.48 -44.01
N LEU A 15 15.61 5.70 -44.68
CA LEU A 15 14.36 6.08 -44.01
C LEU A 15 13.80 4.95 -43.11
N ALA A 16 14.06 3.69 -43.45
CA ALA A 16 13.67 2.56 -42.61
C ALA A 16 14.54 2.41 -41.35
N SER A 17 15.76 3.00 -41.33
CA SER A 17 16.65 2.99 -40.16
C SER A 17 16.39 4.12 -39.14
N THR A 18 15.46 5.04 -39.44
CA THR A 18 15.09 6.15 -38.53
C THR A 18 13.79 5.93 -37.77
N VAL A 19 13.18 4.74 -37.82
CA VAL A 19 12.37 4.24 -36.69
C VAL A 19 13.33 3.85 -35.56
N GLY A 20 14.04 4.86 -35.03
CA GLY A 20 14.56 4.76 -33.68
C GLY A 20 13.35 4.45 -32.80
N THR A 21 13.47 3.41 -31.99
CA THR A 21 12.57 3.16 -30.87
C THR A 21 12.34 4.50 -30.18
N ALA A 22 11.17 5.11 -30.38
CA ALA A 22 10.76 6.23 -29.57
C ALA A 22 10.87 5.72 -28.13
N LEU A 23 11.73 6.33 -27.31
CA LEU A 23 11.70 6.06 -25.88
C LEU A 23 10.33 6.52 -25.40
N ALA A 24 9.42 5.56 -25.29
CA ALA A 24 8.13 5.71 -24.64
C ALA A 24 8.41 5.90 -23.14
N GLY A 25 8.09 7.09 -22.63
CA GLY A 25 8.27 7.47 -21.23
C GLY A 25 9.73 7.56 -20.77
N SER A 26 10.18 8.71 -20.30
CA SER A 26 11.43 8.80 -19.54
C SER A 26 11.10 8.96 -18.05
N ALA A 27 11.64 8.05 -17.23
CA ALA A 27 11.60 8.26 -15.79
C ALA A 27 12.69 9.27 -15.43
N LEU A 28 12.27 10.43 -14.95
CA LEU A 28 13.16 11.57 -14.73
C LEU A 28 13.71 11.59 -13.31
N GLU A 29 12.89 11.18 -12.33
CA GLU A 29 13.22 11.34 -10.93
C GLU A 29 12.48 10.33 -10.05
N LEU A 30 13.17 9.80 -9.03
CA LEU A 30 12.56 9.11 -7.91
C LEU A 30 12.14 10.15 -6.87
N VAL A 31 10.84 10.32 -6.68
CA VAL A 31 10.25 11.37 -5.82
C VAL A 31 10.07 10.85 -4.40
N GLU A 32 9.71 9.59 -4.24
CA GLU A 32 9.34 9.03 -2.95
C GLU A 32 9.65 7.54 -2.86
N VAL A 33 10.06 7.10 -1.67
CA VAL A 33 10.12 5.68 -1.30
C VAL A 33 9.44 5.51 0.05
N ARG A 34 8.43 4.65 0.10
CA ARG A 34 7.60 4.41 1.28
C ARG A 34 7.31 2.93 1.50
N ASN A 35 6.86 2.59 2.70
CA ASN A 35 6.54 1.22 3.10
C ASN A 35 5.44 1.21 4.19
N ASP A 36 4.32 1.85 3.89
CA ASP A 36 3.25 2.11 4.89
C ASP A 36 2.49 0.82 5.26
N ASP A 37 2.18 -0.01 4.26
CA ASP A 37 1.40 -1.24 4.42
C ASP A 37 2.26 -2.52 4.35
N GLY A 38 3.57 -2.39 4.60
CA GLY A 38 4.52 -3.49 4.48
C GLY A 38 4.86 -3.86 3.02
N VAL A 39 4.38 -3.10 2.04
CA VAL A 39 4.74 -3.24 0.63
C VAL A 39 5.62 -2.05 0.20
N PRO A 40 6.93 -2.27 -0.01
CA PRO A 40 7.82 -1.24 -0.53
C PRO A 40 7.31 -0.64 -1.84
N THR A 41 7.15 0.68 -1.84
CA THR A 41 6.56 1.45 -2.92
C THR A 41 7.49 2.58 -3.33
N PHE A 42 7.75 2.68 -4.63
CA PHE A 42 8.59 3.70 -5.26
C PHE A 42 7.70 4.56 -6.15
N VAL A 43 7.79 5.89 -6.00
CA VAL A 43 7.03 6.84 -6.82
C VAL A 43 8.01 7.62 -7.68
N PHE A 44 7.78 7.57 -8.99
CA PHE A 44 8.61 8.24 -9.98
C PHE A 44 7.84 9.37 -10.64
N ARG A 45 8.53 10.51 -10.82
CA ARG A 45 8.09 11.54 -11.74
C ARG A 45 8.59 11.19 -13.13
N VAL A 46 7.69 11.22 -14.10
CA VAL A 46 7.96 10.80 -15.47
C VAL A 46 7.47 11.84 -16.48
N THR A 47 7.93 11.73 -17.72
CA THR A 47 7.37 12.45 -18.86
C THR A 47 7.09 11.49 -19.99
N GLY A 48 5.85 11.49 -20.47
CA GLY A 48 5.37 10.63 -21.56
C GLY A 48 4.58 9.42 -21.05
N GLU A 49 4.18 8.57 -22.00
CA GLU A 49 3.43 7.34 -21.73
C GLU A 49 4.36 6.13 -21.81
N PHE A 50 4.20 5.19 -20.87
CA PHE A 50 4.91 3.92 -20.86
C PHE A 50 4.04 2.82 -21.46
N SER A 51 4.65 1.96 -22.28
CA SER A 51 4.01 0.73 -22.68
C SER A 51 3.92 -0.23 -21.49
N LYS A 52 3.04 -1.23 -21.59
CA LYS A 52 2.95 -2.28 -20.57
C LYS A 52 4.30 -2.99 -20.33
N SER A 53 5.08 -3.23 -21.40
CA SER A 53 6.40 -3.83 -21.27
C SER A 53 7.39 -2.94 -20.53
N ASP A 54 7.30 -1.62 -20.68
CA ASP A 54 8.19 -0.71 -19.96
C ASP A 54 7.85 -0.72 -18.45
N LEU A 55 6.56 -0.78 -18.12
CA LEU A 55 6.07 -0.88 -16.73
C LEU A 55 6.44 -2.20 -16.03
N GLU A 56 6.75 -3.26 -16.79
CA GLU A 56 7.18 -4.56 -16.28
C GLU A 56 8.72 -4.76 -16.33
N SER A 57 9.46 -3.77 -16.86
CA SER A 57 10.92 -3.87 -17.06
C SER A 57 11.77 -3.44 -15.85
N GLY A 58 11.13 -2.88 -14.82
CA GLY A 58 11.81 -2.34 -13.66
C GLY A 58 12.43 -3.41 -12.77
N PHE A 59 13.42 -3.00 -11.97
CA PHE A 59 14.08 -3.88 -10.99
C PHE A 59 14.49 -3.15 -9.71
N VAL A 60 14.68 -3.94 -8.65
CA VAL A 60 15.29 -3.52 -7.39
C VAL A 60 16.42 -4.49 -7.06
N GLN A 61 17.64 -3.99 -6.92
CA GLN A 61 18.82 -4.75 -6.57
C GLN A 61 19.25 -4.40 -5.14
N VAL A 62 19.22 -5.37 -4.23
CA VAL A 62 19.73 -5.17 -2.87
C VAL A 62 21.26 -5.13 -2.89
N ASP A 63 21.85 -4.20 -2.15
CA ASP A 63 23.31 -4.12 -2.01
C ASP A 63 23.88 -5.41 -1.39
N GLY A 64 24.81 -6.07 -2.08
CA GLY A 64 25.32 -7.40 -1.72
C GLY A 64 24.28 -8.53 -1.75
N GLY A 65 23.08 -8.29 -2.26
CA GLY A 65 21.94 -9.21 -2.19
C GLY A 65 21.37 -9.62 -3.56
N GLY A 66 20.10 -10.06 -3.53
CA GLY A 66 19.36 -10.48 -4.72
C GLY A 66 18.70 -9.34 -5.49
N ALA A 67 18.30 -9.63 -6.72
CA ALA A 67 17.44 -8.78 -7.54
C ALA A 67 15.97 -9.18 -7.37
N TYR A 68 15.10 -8.18 -7.35
CA TYR A 68 13.65 -8.33 -7.26
C TYR A 68 12.98 -7.59 -8.42
N PRO A 69 11.90 -8.14 -9.00
CA PRO A 69 11.13 -7.43 -9.99
C PRO A 69 10.48 -6.18 -9.39
N LEU A 70 10.31 -5.15 -10.21
CA LEU A 70 9.58 -3.94 -9.88
C LEU A 70 8.36 -3.86 -10.80
N TYR A 71 7.16 -3.88 -10.21
CA TYR A 71 5.91 -3.84 -10.94
C TYR A 71 5.33 -2.43 -10.89
N CYS A 72 5.22 -1.78 -12.05
CA CYS A 72 4.82 -0.39 -12.12
C CYS A 72 3.44 -0.20 -12.74
N ALA A 73 2.75 0.85 -12.31
CA ALA A 73 1.55 1.36 -12.94
C ALA A 73 1.70 2.87 -13.12
N GLN A 74 1.44 3.35 -14.33
CA GLN A 74 1.32 4.78 -14.57
C GLN A 74 -0.07 5.23 -14.09
N VAL A 75 -0.11 6.03 -13.03
CA VAL A 75 -1.38 6.47 -12.41
C VAL A 75 -1.89 7.76 -13.02
N ASP A 76 -1.00 8.58 -13.60
CA ASP A 76 -1.31 9.77 -14.38
C ASP A 76 -0.17 10.10 -15.37
N ALA A 77 -0.28 11.21 -16.10
CA ALA A 77 0.69 11.60 -17.13
C ALA A 77 2.11 11.90 -16.60
N GLU A 78 2.26 12.15 -15.29
CA GLU A 78 3.52 12.54 -14.65
C GLU A 78 3.98 11.57 -13.57
N THR A 79 3.15 10.59 -13.19
CA THR A 79 3.40 9.73 -12.02
C THR A 79 3.35 8.25 -12.38
N VAL A 80 4.43 7.54 -12.04
CA VAL A 80 4.46 6.08 -12.03
C VAL A 80 4.67 5.59 -10.61
N VAL A 81 3.81 4.68 -10.17
CA VAL A 81 3.92 4.02 -8.87
C VAL A 81 4.34 2.59 -9.08
N CYS A 82 5.38 2.17 -8.37
CA CYS A 82 5.93 0.83 -8.50
C CYS A 82 6.01 0.11 -7.15
N HIS A 83 5.73 -1.19 -7.17
CA HIS A 83 5.81 -2.06 -5.99
C HIS A 83 6.82 -3.18 -6.21
N THR A 84 7.42 -3.65 -5.12
CA THR A 84 8.35 -4.79 -5.14
C THR A 84 8.15 -5.69 -3.90
N SER A 85 9.00 -6.71 -3.76
CA SER A 85 8.95 -7.67 -2.67
C SER A 85 9.18 -7.03 -1.31
N GLN A 86 8.41 -7.45 -0.30
CA GLN A 86 8.62 -7.05 1.10
C GLN A 86 10.03 -7.37 1.63
N LYS A 87 10.74 -8.32 1.00
CA LYS A 87 12.11 -8.71 1.36
C LYS A 87 13.13 -7.58 1.21
N VAL A 88 12.80 -6.50 0.49
CA VAL A 88 13.69 -5.34 0.37
C VAL A 88 13.49 -4.30 1.47
N ALA A 89 12.47 -4.46 2.33
CA ALA A 89 12.23 -3.54 3.45
C ALA A 89 13.47 -3.42 4.35
N GLY A 90 13.83 -2.19 4.73
CA GLY A 90 15.01 -1.91 5.55
C GLY A 90 16.36 -2.12 4.86
N GLN A 91 16.39 -2.39 3.55
CA GLN A 91 17.63 -2.63 2.79
C GLN A 91 18.07 -1.37 2.02
N ASN A 92 19.38 -1.27 1.78
CA ASN A 92 19.91 -0.34 0.79
C ASN A 92 19.81 -0.99 -0.59
N VAL A 93 19.22 -0.29 -1.56
CA VAL A 93 18.95 -0.84 -2.88
C VAL A 93 19.32 0.12 -3.99
N VAL A 94 19.56 -0.44 -5.17
CA VAL A 94 19.48 0.26 -6.45
C VAL A 94 18.13 -0.07 -7.07
N VAL A 95 17.30 0.95 -7.27
CA VAL A 95 16.07 0.81 -8.06
C VAL A 95 16.31 1.32 -9.48
N GLY A 96 15.82 0.58 -10.47
CA GLY A 96 15.91 0.95 -11.88
C GLY A 96 14.56 0.89 -12.58
N PHE A 97 14.21 1.96 -13.28
CA PHE A 97 12.98 2.09 -14.07
C PHE A 97 13.15 3.16 -15.16
N GLY A 98 12.62 2.93 -16.36
CA GLY A 98 12.62 3.93 -17.45
C GLY A 98 14.00 4.49 -17.81
N GLY A 99 15.05 3.66 -17.72
CA GLY A 99 16.45 4.05 -17.96
C GLY A 99 17.15 4.75 -16.78
N MET A 100 16.41 5.22 -15.77
CA MET A 100 16.96 5.78 -14.54
C MET A 100 17.44 4.68 -13.59
N ARG A 101 18.44 5.02 -12.78
CA ARG A 101 18.84 4.25 -11.59
C ARG A 101 19.04 5.17 -10.40
N ALA A 102 18.51 4.80 -9.24
CA ALA A 102 18.65 5.55 -8.00
C ALA A 102 19.08 4.63 -6.85
N TRP A 103 20.01 5.12 -6.04
CA TRP A 103 20.42 4.47 -4.78
C TRP A 103 19.54 5.01 -3.66
N VAL A 104 18.85 4.13 -2.95
CA VAL A 104 17.92 4.54 -1.89
C VAL A 104 17.86 3.48 -0.80
N ARG A 105 17.61 3.92 0.43
CA ARG A 105 17.29 3.02 1.53
C ARG A 105 15.77 2.84 1.57
N VAL A 106 15.31 1.60 1.43
CA VAL A 106 13.89 1.29 1.58
C VAL A 106 13.54 1.37 3.06
N PRO A 107 12.53 2.16 3.46
CA PRO A 107 12.06 2.17 4.83
C PRO A 107 11.68 0.76 5.29
N GLU A 108 11.91 0.47 6.56
CA GLU A 108 11.22 -0.66 7.20
C GLU A 108 9.70 -0.43 7.13
N LYS A 109 8.90 -1.48 7.30
CA LYS A 109 7.45 -1.29 7.41
C LYS A 109 7.23 -0.25 8.48
N ALA A 110 6.43 0.79 8.20
CA ALA A 110 6.12 1.79 9.19
C ALA A 110 5.66 1.06 10.47
N ALA A 111 6.45 1.13 11.53
CA ALA A 111 6.23 0.41 12.79
C ALA A 111 4.92 0.83 13.51
N ASN A 112 4.13 1.70 12.87
CA ASN A 112 2.98 2.39 13.44
C ASN A 112 1.69 2.22 12.61
N SER A 113 1.64 1.37 11.58
CA SER A 113 0.33 0.97 11.02
C SER A 113 -0.29 -0.12 11.90
N GLN A 114 -0.58 0.27 13.15
CA GLN A 114 -1.40 -0.56 14.03
C GLN A 114 -2.86 -0.46 13.59
N TYR A 115 -3.54 -1.60 13.58
CA TYR A 115 -4.98 -1.67 13.41
C TYR A 115 -5.61 -1.28 14.75
N CYS A 116 -6.28 -0.15 14.77
CA CYS A 116 -6.89 0.42 15.97
C CYS A 116 -8.41 0.27 15.91
N TYR A 117 -8.98 -0.33 16.95
CA TYR A 117 -10.39 -0.63 17.08
C TYR A 117 -10.96 0.04 18.34
N ASN A 118 -12.19 0.53 18.24
CA ASN A 118 -12.90 1.03 19.42
C ASN A 118 -13.17 -0.10 20.40
N VAL A 119 -13.09 0.22 21.69
CA VAL A 119 -13.56 -0.65 22.78
C VAL A 119 -14.89 -0.11 23.26
N TYR A 120 -15.93 -0.89 23.02
CA TYR A 120 -17.30 -0.58 23.36
C TYR A 120 -17.71 -1.29 24.65
N ASP A 121 -18.31 -0.51 25.54
CA ASP A 121 -18.93 -1.01 26.75
C ASP A 121 -20.35 -0.45 26.84
N TRP A 122 -21.14 -1.05 27.72
CA TRP A 122 -22.49 -0.62 27.99
C TRP A 122 -22.50 0.60 28.92
N ASN A 123 -23.03 1.72 28.41
CA ASN A 123 -23.20 2.90 29.25
C ASN A 123 -24.46 2.80 30.12
N ASN A 124 -24.31 2.39 31.37
CA ASN A 124 -25.38 2.46 32.39
C ASN A 124 -25.39 3.79 33.19
N VAL A 125 -24.52 4.75 32.84
CA VAL A 125 -24.25 5.91 33.69
C VAL A 125 -25.05 7.13 33.23
N GLY A 126 -26.24 7.30 33.82
CA GLY A 126 -27.07 8.50 33.70
C GLY A 126 -28.26 8.36 32.74
N MET A 127 -29.26 9.24 32.89
CA MET A 127 -30.57 9.18 32.20
C MET A 127 -30.52 9.40 30.68
N LEU A 128 -29.33 9.34 30.06
CA LEU A 128 -29.10 9.56 28.63
C LEU A 128 -27.94 8.67 28.15
N ALA A 129 -28.20 7.39 27.90
CA ALA A 129 -27.70 6.63 26.74
C ALA A 129 -27.97 5.13 26.92
N ASP A 130 -29.11 4.65 26.42
CA ASP A 130 -29.35 3.21 26.26
C ASP A 130 -28.57 2.69 25.03
N GLY A 131 -27.32 2.26 25.21
CA GLY A 131 -26.55 1.67 24.11
C GLY A 131 -25.04 1.54 24.31
N TRP A 132 -24.39 1.06 23.24
CA TRP A 132 -22.93 0.95 23.15
C TRP A 132 -22.28 2.33 23.14
N ALA A 133 -21.35 2.56 24.05
CA ALA A 133 -20.50 3.73 24.06
C ALA A 133 -19.04 3.31 23.92
N SER A 134 -18.25 4.12 23.19
CA SER A 134 -16.81 3.92 23.09
C SER A 134 -16.14 4.45 24.37
N TYR A 135 -15.34 3.60 25.01
CA TYR A 135 -14.55 3.93 26.20
C TYR A 135 -13.06 4.01 25.93
N GLY A 136 -12.63 3.72 24.70
CA GLY A 136 -11.24 3.82 24.30
C GLY A 136 -10.95 3.17 22.96
N VAL A 137 -9.65 3.08 22.66
CA VAL A 137 -9.13 2.49 21.43
C VAL A 137 -8.04 1.50 21.79
N TYR A 138 -8.10 0.31 21.20
CA TYR A 138 -7.08 -0.71 21.29
C TYR A 138 -6.40 -0.90 19.94
N CYS A 139 -5.07 -0.87 19.91
CA CYS A 139 -4.28 -0.97 18.69
C CYS A 139 -3.41 -2.24 18.71
N GLN A 140 -3.36 -2.94 17.57
CA GLN A 140 -2.59 -4.18 17.39
C GLN A 140 -1.93 -4.27 16.01
N ASP A 141 -0.91 -5.12 15.88
CA ASP A 141 -0.06 -5.17 14.68
C ASP A 141 -0.68 -5.95 13.50
N GLU A 142 -1.68 -6.79 13.78
CA GLU A 142 -2.44 -7.58 12.82
C GLU A 142 -3.93 -7.21 12.87
N PRO A 143 -4.70 -7.36 11.77
CA PRO A 143 -6.14 -7.17 11.81
C PRO A 143 -6.82 -8.09 12.82
N ALA A 144 -7.84 -7.60 13.53
CA ALA A 144 -8.59 -8.40 14.47
C ALA A 144 -9.54 -9.38 13.75
N ASN A 145 -9.64 -10.59 14.28
CA ASN A 145 -10.57 -11.62 13.83
C ASN A 145 -11.75 -11.72 14.81
N ILE A 146 -12.93 -12.08 14.30
CA ILE A 146 -14.12 -12.25 15.15
C ILE A 146 -13.81 -13.25 16.26
N GLY A 147 -14.02 -12.83 17.51
CA GLY A 147 -13.74 -13.62 18.72
C GLY A 147 -12.35 -13.41 19.33
N ASP A 148 -11.46 -12.64 18.70
CA ASP A 148 -10.22 -12.20 19.32
C ASP A 148 -10.53 -11.43 20.60
N SER A 149 -9.82 -11.69 21.68
CA SER A 149 -10.10 -11.05 22.98
C SER A 149 -8.98 -10.15 23.43
N ILE A 150 -9.34 -9.02 24.04
CA ILE A 150 -8.40 -8.12 24.74
C ILE A 150 -8.80 -7.97 26.19
N TYR A 151 -7.83 -7.61 27.03
CA TYR A 151 -8.08 -7.16 28.40
C TYR A 151 -7.94 -5.65 28.43
N PHE A 152 -9.00 -4.92 28.81
CA PHE A 152 -9.06 -3.47 28.71
C PHE A 152 -9.59 -2.84 30.00
N ASP A 153 -8.94 -1.77 30.45
CA ASP A 153 -9.37 -0.96 31.59
C ASP A 153 -10.04 0.31 31.07
N THR A 154 -11.37 0.42 31.26
CA THR A 154 -12.14 1.59 30.83
C THR A 154 -11.95 2.79 31.76
N GLY A 155 -11.37 2.61 32.94
CA GLY A 155 -11.25 3.62 33.99
C GLY A 155 -12.58 3.93 34.72
N PHE A 156 -13.70 3.38 34.25
CA PHE A 156 -15.03 3.53 34.87
C PHE A 156 -15.51 2.25 35.55
N PHE A 157 -15.11 1.09 35.02
CA PHE A 157 -15.42 -0.23 35.55
C PHE A 157 -14.13 -0.98 35.89
N SER A 158 -14.24 -2.13 36.57
CA SER A 158 -13.09 -3.03 36.71
C SER A 158 -12.60 -3.44 35.31
N PRO A 159 -11.28 -3.58 35.10
CA PRO A 159 -10.77 -4.07 33.83
C PRO A 159 -11.35 -5.44 33.52
N ASP A 160 -11.73 -5.64 32.26
CA ASP A 160 -12.47 -6.83 31.86
C ASP A 160 -12.07 -7.33 30.47
N THR A 161 -12.57 -8.50 30.08
CA THR A 161 -12.27 -9.09 28.77
C THR A 161 -13.30 -8.67 27.72
N TYR A 162 -12.83 -8.11 26.61
CA TYR A 162 -13.65 -7.68 25.48
C TYR A 162 -13.34 -8.52 24.26
N PHE A 163 -14.33 -8.75 23.38
CA PHE A 163 -14.19 -9.59 22.20
C PHE A 163 -14.44 -8.81 20.92
N PHE A 164 -13.58 -9.01 19.93
CA PHE A 164 -13.71 -8.36 18.63
C PHE A 164 -14.91 -8.90 17.88
N LEU A 165 -15.74 -8.00 17.38
CA LEU A 165 -16.88 -8.29 16.52
C LEU A 165 -16.92 -7.29 15.37
N THR A 166 -17.46 -7.71 14.22
CA THR A 166 -17.70 -6.83 13.04
C THR A 166 -18.95 -5.94 13.19
N GLY A 167 -19.51 -5.93 14.40
CA GLY A 167 -20.73 -5.26 14.82
C GLY A 167 -21.19 -5.85 16.17
N SER A 168 -22.19 -5.27 16.83
CA SER A 168 -22.68 -5.76 18.15
C SER A 168 -23.19 -7.22 18.20
N GLY A 169 -23.10 -7.95 17.09
CA GLY A 169 -23.43 -9.37 17.00
C GLY A 169 -24.92 -9.68 17.14
N GLY A 170 -25.79 -8.66 17.10
CA GLY A 170 -27.24 -8.81 17.29
C GLY A 170 -27.66 -9.33 18.67
N ALA A 171 -26.73 -9.63 19.57
CA ALA A 171 -27.00 -10.26 20.86
C ALA A 171 -27.80 -9.35 21.81
N CYS A 172 -27.59 -8.03 21.71
CA CYS A 172 -28.34 -7.07 22.52
C CYS A 172 -29.45 -6.33 21.74
N GLY A 173 -29.59 -6.51 20.42
CA GLY A 173 -30.70 -5.93 19.64
C GLY A 173 -30.69 -4.41 19.43
N TRP A 174 -29.57 -3.73 19.65
CA TRP A 174 -29.45 -2.25 19.60
C TRP A 174 -28.65 -1.73 18.41
N ALA A 175 -28.61 -0.40 18.25
CA ALA A 175 -27.87 0.27 17.19
C ALA A 175 -26.39 -0.12 17.21
N ASP A 176 -25.91 -0.64 16.08
CA ASP A 176 -24.58 -1.19 15.92
C ASP A 176 -23.57 -0.07 15.60
N PRO A 177 -22.59 0.22 16.47
CA PRO A 177 -21.60 1.26 16.21
C PRO A 177 -20.50 0.81 15.23
N GLY A 178 -20.50 -0.45 14.78
CA GLY A 178 -19.59 -0.99 13.77
C GLY A 178 -18.54 -1.93 14.34
N GLU A 179 -17.41 -2.09 13.67
CA GLU A 179 -16.35 -3.00 14.14
C GLU A 179 -15.66 -2.49 15.41
N GLY A 180 -15.37 -3.40 16.34
CA GLY A 180 -14.76 -3.07 17.61
C GLY A 180 -14.69 -4.23 18.59
N TYR A 181 -14.09 -3.98 19.75
CA TYR A 181 -14.08 -4.89 20.89
C TYR A 181 -15.27 -4.59 21.79
N TYR A 182 -16.08 -5.60 22.09
CA TYR A 182 -17.31 -5.47 22.84
C TYR A 182 -17.25 -6.24 24.16
N TYR A 183 -17.87 -5.67 25.20
CA TYR A 183 -18.11 -6.38 26.45
C TYR A 183 -19.10 -7.53 26.22
N PRO A 184 -18.85 -8.76 26.73
CA PRO A 184 -19.68 -9.93 26.41
C PRO A 184 -21.09 -9.90 27.02
N ASP A 185 -21.32 -9.17 28.11
CA ASP A 185 -22.61 -9.21 28.82
C ASP A 185 -23.54 -8.08 28.38
N CYS A 186 -24.72 -8.44 27.86
CA CYS A 186 -25.83 -7.50 27.72
C CYS A 186 -26.48 -7.32 29.11
N PRO A 187 -26.71 -6.10 29.61
CA PRO A 187 -27.45 -5.93 30.85
C PRO A 187 -28.90 -6.38 30.65
N GLY A 188 -29.26 -7.50 31.29
CA GLY A 188 -30.63 -8.04 31.29
C GLY A 188 -30.79 -9.51 30.89
N SER A 189 -29.72 -10.28 30.69
CA SER A 189 -29.79 -11.75 30.61
C SER A 189 -29.70 -12.42 31.98
#